data_AF-A8ZYV2-F1
#
_entry.id   AF-A8ZYV2-F1
#
_cell.length_a   1.000
_cell.length_b   1.000
_cell.length_c   1.000
_cell.angle_alpha   90.00
_cell.angle_beta   90.00
_cell.angle_gamma   90.00
#
_symmetry.space_group_name_H-M   'P 1'
#
loop_
_entity.id
_entity.type
_entity.pdbx_description
1 polymer ?
#
loop_
_entity_poly.entity_id
_entity_poly.type
_entity_poly.pdbx_seq_one_letter_code
_entity_poly.pdbx_strand_id
1 'polypeptide(L)'
;MKKEQELTSTERLLNKIKTSAPESSAAPASRPDAIPSGPAATFRPRRTPALSATLFPRAARSAPTGIIFGKEAFSIVTPGTGVDGGAYVADILNISYPDGVDIFSEGFGDIISKALAGLDPARRSRVWCVLPDNLVDIRYLKLPRTTGDNLANAAFWSYKKEVVADEKDIVFDYEVLDEITERGVAKLGVCAYSVHKDVVARTREVLEGAGCVVEGITSGAFALQTLIKSRALRPDIENICCVHVGREASAIHIFSGASLMLVRQIRAGLASLAEAMMSAGEGEEVLHLENEGPGDTAVDHLVRYMREMGDAAGTDADTLFPALGPAVERIGRQVERTIAFFRQNIQPDRVSAVLIHGEVAGYRPFVSAIADLLGIPVYTPDDVLSSDVRLLHANHLKQEAQFLFGLGLVRASLAVTPNILFTATDKRAYQKAAIVNKGAWAVFLLALAACIGMVSWQGLTLAGLHNERGRLVQGTDAGAGGLDQGVLTSISAKVESQQKVLRAKTAKLAPRVLIHEMVALTPEKIKLSGMTLSLAESRQIDFSGYVLGSAYAQESALAAYVMDLSASPLFEQVRVNRRGKAQLDGQDVLEFSATITL
;
A
#
# COMPACT_ATOMS: atom_id res chain seq x y z
N MET A 1 20.46 27.18 -75.54
CA MET A 1 20.88 26.07 -74.67
C MET A 1 21.00 26.58 -73.23
N LYS A 2 19.96 26.38 -72.41
CA LYS A 2 20.04 26.46 -70.95
C LYS A 2 19.77 25.05 -70.44
N LYS A 3 20.74 24.48 -69.71
CA LYS A 3 20.69 23.12 -69.20
C LYS A 3 19.93 23.16 -67.88
N GLU A 4 18.74 22.58 -67.83
CA GLU A 4 17.97 22.39 -66.59
C GLU A 4 18.72 21.38 -65.71
N GLN A 5 18.93 21.75 -64.44
CA GLN A 5 19.42 20.83 -63.42
C GLN A 5 18.23 20.06 -62.85
N GLU A 6 18.23 18.74 -63.00
CA GLU A 6 17.24 17.86 -62.37
C GLU A 6 17.46 17.81 -60.85
N LEU A 7 16.44 18.21 -60.10
CA LEU A 7 16.39 18.10 -58.64
C LEU A 7 16.39 16.64 -58.19
N THR A 8 17.15 16.35 -57.13
CA THR A 8 17.24 15.00 -56.55
C THR A 8 15.94 14.61 -55.83
N SER A 9 15.66 13.30 -55.74
CA SER A 9 14.39 12.75 -55.21
C SER A 9 14.05 13.21 -53.80
N THR A 10 15.06 13.50 -52.98
CA THR A 10 14.94 14.05 -51.62
C THR A 10 14.50 15.52 -51.61
N GLU A 11 14.98 16.34 -52.55
CA GLU A 11 14.59 17.75 -52.68
C GLU A 11 13.15 17.88 -53.19
N ARG A 12 12.71 16.98 -54.07
CA ARG A 12 11.30 16.90 -54.49
C ARG A 12 10.38 16.54 -53.33
N LEU A 13 10.81 15.64 -52.45
CA LEU A 13 10.05 15.24 -51.25
C LEU A 13 9.98 16.37 -50.21
N LEU A 14 11.09 17.07 -49.97
CA LEU A 14 11.15 18.22 -49.07
C LEU A 14 10.30 19.40 -49.55
N ASN A 15 10.29 19.68 -50.86
CA ASN A 15 9.40 20.71 -51.39
C ASN A 15 7.94 20.29 -51.29
N LYS A 16 7.61 19.01 -51.49
CA LYS A 16 6.21 18.53 -51.35
C LYS A 16 5.70 18.61 -49.91
N ILE A 17 6.59 18.47 -48.91
CA ILE A 17 6.26 18.62 -47.48
C ILE A 17 6.11 20.09 -47.08
N LYS A 18 6.87 21.00 -47.70
CA LYS A 18 6.80 22.44 -47.41
C LYS A 18 5.55 23.13 -47.95
N THR A 19 4.95 22.64 -49.04
CA THR A 19 3.80 23.30 -49.69
C THR A 19 2.43 22.80 -49.20
N SER A 20 2.36 21.79 -48.33
CA SER A 20 1.09 21.15 -47.93
C SER A 20 0.66 21.44 -46.49
N ALA A 21 0.88 22.64 -45.99
CA ALA A 21 0.28 23.11 -44.74
C ALA A 21 -0.72 24.23 -45.03
N PRO A 22 -2.01 24.07 -44.68
CA PRO A 22 -2.84 25.16 -44.24
C PRO A 22 -2.87 25.24 -42.71
N GLU A 23 -3.02 26.47 -42.26
CA GLU A 23 -2.97 26.97 -40.90
C GLU A 23 -4.03 26.32 -39.98
N SER A 24 -3.60 25.93 -38.77
CA SER A 24 -4.43 26.07 -37.56
C SER A 24 -3.52 26.27 -36.34
N SER A 25 -3.86 27.32 -35.60
CA SER A 25 -3.24 27.87 -34.41
C SER A 25 -2.80 26.83 -33.36
N ALA A 26 -1.54 26.93 -32.92
CA ALA A 26 -0.98 26.18 -31.82
C ALA A 26 -1.58 26.57 -30.46
N ALA A 27 -2.05 25.58 -29.70
CA ALA A 27 -2.04 25.57 -28.24
C ALA A 27 -0.98 24.52 -27.80
N PRO A 28 -0.29 24.70 -26.65
CA PRO A 28 0.86 23.87 -26.32
C PRO A 28 0.45 22.41 -26.13
N ALA A 29 1.22 21.51 -26.75
CA ALA A 29 1.02 20.07 -26.74
C ALA A 29 0.76 19.55 -25.32
N SER A 30 -0.47 19.09 -25.09
CA SER A 30 -0.81 18.24 -23.96
C SER A 30 -0.02 16.93 -24.04
N ARG A 31 0.39 16.45 -22.87
CA ARG A 31 1.07 15.16 -22.65
C ARG A 31 0.39 14.04 -23.46
N PRO A 32 1.14 13.01 -23.94
CA PRO A 32 0.51 11.86 -24.58
C PRO A 32 -0.53 11.27 -23.63
N ASP A 33 -1.77 11.17 -24.12
CA ASP A 33 -2.90 10.70 -23.35
C ASP A 33 -2.56 9.35 -22.71
N ALA A 34 -2.81 9.25 -21.41
CA ALA A 34 -2.67 8.01 -20.69
C ALA A 34 -3.54 6.93 -21.36
N ILE A 35 -3.00 5.71 -21.45
CA ILE A 35 -3.75 4.52 -21.84
C ILE A 35 -5.11 4.56 -21.13
N PRO A 36 -6.24 4.31 -21.80
CA PRO A 36 -7.52 4.16 -21.12
C PRO A 36 -7.42 2.92 -20.23
N SER A 37 -6.96 3.12 -19.00
CA SER A 37 -7.31 2.24 -17.88
C SER A 37 -8.82 2.06 -17.97
N GLY A 38 -9.27 0.80 -18.01
CA GLY A 38 -10.70 0.47 -17.96
C GLY A 38 -11.38 1.26 -16.84
N PRO A 39 -12.73 1.40 -16.89
CA PRO A 39 -13.45 2.21 -15.91
C PRO A 39 -12.88 1.94 -14.53
N ALA A 40 -12.42 3.00 -13.87
CA ALA A 40 -11.86 2.90 -12.53
C ALA A 40 -12.96 2.35 -11.62
N ALA A 41 -13.11 1.04 -11.60
CA ALA A 41 -13.78 0.34 -10.54
C ALA A 41 -13.00 0.78 -9.32
N THR A 42 -13.63 1.57 -8.47
CA THR A 42 -13.14 1.89 -7.15
C THR A 42 -13.00 0.57 -6.41
N PHE A 43 -11.88 -0.12 -6.62
CA PHE A 43 -11.41 -1.18 -5.78
C PHE A 43 -11.09 -0.51 -4.45
N ARG A 44 -12.11 -0.40 -3.60
CA ARG A 44 -11.92 -0.19 -2.17
C ARG A 44 -11.63 -1.57 -1.61
N PRO A 45 -10.36 -1.96 -1.37
CA PRO A 45 -10.14 -3.10 -0.50
C PRO A 45 -10.85 -2.76 0.81
N ARG A 46 -11.74 -3.64 1.25
CA ARG A 46 -12.39 -3.53 2.56
C ARG A 46 -11.27 -3.34 3.58
N ARG A 47 -11.08 -2.10 4.05
CA ARG A 47 -10.10 -1.73 5.07
C ARG A 47 -10.56 -2.41 6.35
N THR A 48 -10.13 -3.65 6.57
CA THR A 48 -10.04 -4.16 7.93
C THR A 48 -8.87 -3.41 8.59
N PRO A 49 -9.02 -2.90 9.82
CA PRO A 49 -7.94 -2.22 10.51
C PRO A 49 -6.81 -3.24 10.71
N ALA A 50 -5.67 -2.98 10.06
CA ALA A 50 -4.48 -3.83 10.06
C ALA A 50 -3.68 -3.70 11.37
N LEU A 51 -4.35 -3.86 12.52
CA LEU A 51 -3.70 -3.85 13.84
C LEU A 51 -3.21 -5.23 14.29
N SER A 52 -3.40 -6.30 13.52
CA SER A 52 -3.01 -7.66 13.92
C SER A 52 -1.93 -8.32 13.05
N ALA A 53 -1.40 -7.64 12.02
CA ALA A 53 -0.57 -8.31 11.01
C ALA A 53 0.91 -8.56 11.41
N THR A 54 1.35 -8.12 12.58
CA THR A 54 2.73 -8.30 13.06
C THR A 54 2.87 -9.21 14.28
N LEU A 55 1.76 -9.67 14.88
CA LEU A 55 1.79 -10.51 16.09
C LEU A 55 1.08 -11.87 15.94
N PHE A 56 0.50 -12.16 14.77
CA PHE A 56 -0.10 -13.47 14.49
C PHE A 56 0.57 -14.09 13.27
N PRO A 57 0.90 -15.40 13.28
CA PRO A 57 1.37 -16.10 12.09
C PRO A 57 0.36 -15.84 10.98
N ARG A 58 0.86 -15.46 9.80
CA ARG A 58 0.08 -15.15 8.61
C ARG A 58 -0.82 -16.36 8.32
N ALA A 59 -2.06 -16.34 8.80
CA ALA A 59 -3.00 -17.42 8.54
C ALA A 59 -3.03 -17.62 7.03
N ALA A 60 -2.60 -18.79 6.56
CA ALA A 60 -2.61 -19.11 5.15
C ALA A 60 -4.02 -18.86 4.65
N ARG A 61 -4.21 -17.86 3.78
CA ARG A 61 -5.52 -17.62 3.18
C ARG A 61 -5.96 -18.92 2.53
N SER A 62 -7.19 -19.35 2.78
CA SER A 62 -7.76 -20.52 2.14
C SER A 62 -7.60 -20.43 0.63
N ALA A 63 -7.32 -21.57 0.00
CA ALA A 63 -7.24 -21.68 -1.45
C ALA A 63 -8.56 -21.18 -2.09
N PRO A 64 -8.48 -20.49 -3.24
CA PRO A 64 -9.67 -19.98 -3.91
C PRO A 64 -10.54 -21.10 -4.47
N THR A 65 -11.84 -20.86 -4.49
CA THR A 65 -12.79 -21.67 -5.27
C THR A 65 -12.65 -21.31 -6.74
N GLY A 66 -12.54 -22.33 -7.60
CA GLY A 66 -12.47 -22.14 -9.05
C GLY A 66 -13.85 -22.20 -9.68
N ILE A 67 -14.11 -21.35 -10.68
CA ILE A 67 -15.27 -21.46 -11.56
C ILE A 67 -14.77 -21.45 -13.00
N ILE A 68 -15.09 -22.47 -13.79
CA ILE A 68 -14.63 -22.58 -15.17
C ILE A 68 -15.84 -22.51 -16.08
N PHE A 69 -15.92 -21.47 -16.91
CA PHE A 69 -17.00 -21.31 -17.88
C PHE A 69 -16.63 -22.04 -19.18
N GLY A 70 -17.42 -23.05 -19.56
CA GLY A 70 -17.38 -23.70 -20.87
C GLY A 70 -18.40 -23.08 -21.84
N LYS A 71 -18.72 -23.79 -22.94
CA LYS A 71 -19.74 -23.45 -23.95
C LYS A 71 -21.11 -24.09 -23.72
N GLU A 72 -21.18 -25.21 -22.99
CA GLU A 72 -22.44 -25.93 -22.68
C GLU A 72 -22.62 -26.23 -21.17
N ALA A 73 -21.54 -26.05 -20.40
CA ALA A 73 -21.53 -26.25 -18.96
C ALA A 73 -20.54 -25.29 -18.30
N PHE A 74 -20.68 -25.11 -16.99
CA PHE A 74 -19.63 -24.56 -16.16
C PHE A 74 -19.29 -25.53 -15.03
N SER A 75 -18.05 -25.44 -14.55
CA SER A 75 -17.55 -26.30 -13.48
C SER A 75 -17.22 -25.49 -12.25
N ILE A 76 -17.66 -25.97 -11.09
CA ILE A 76 -17.24 -25.45 -9.78
C ILE A 76 -16.14 -26.36 -9.25
N VAL A 77 -14.97 -25.78 -9.02
CA VAL A 77 -13.79 -26.49 -8.52
C VAL A 77 -13.61 -26.16 -7.05
N THR A 78 -13.81 -27.17 -6.22
CA THR A 78 -13.65 -27.04 -4.77
C THR A 78 -12.19 -27.27 -4.38
N PRO A 79 -11.56 -26.33 -3.65
CA PRO A 79 -10.23 -26.55 -3.13
C PRO A 79 -10.25 -27.41 -1.86
N GLY A 80 -9.26 -28.29 -1.75
CA GLY A 80 -8.86 -28.93 -0.50
C GLY A 80 -7.47 -28.47 -0.04
N THR A 81 -7.13 -28.78 1.20
CA THR A 81 -5.79 -28.51 1.76
C THR A 81 -5.07 -29.84 1.97
N GLY A 82 -3.96 -30.03 1.25
CA GLY A 82 -3.14 -31.23 1.35
C GLY A 82 -2.32 -31.26 2.65
N VAL A 83 -1.65 -32.40 2.89
CA VAL A 83 -0.83 -32.62 4.10
C VAL A 83 0.30 -31.58 4.21
N ASP A 84 0.87 -31.17 3.07
CA ASP A 84 1.93 -30.15 3.01
C ASP A 84 1.41 -28.71 3.04
N GLY A 85 0.10 -28.52 3.29
CA GLY A 85 -0.57 -27.22 3.24
C GLY A 85 -0.82 -26.68 1.82
N GLY A 86 -0.40 -27.42 0.79
CA GLY A 86 -0.65 -27.09 -0.62
C GLY A 86 -2.11 -27.30 -1.02
N ALA A 87 -2.65 -26.40 -1.85
CA ALA A 87 -3.99 -26.54 -2.40
C ALA A 87 -4.06 -27.69 -3.41
N TYR A 88 -5.15 -28.46 -3.37
CA TYR A 88 -5.48 -29.52 -4.33
C TYR A 88 -6.95 -29.42 -4.73
N VAL A 89 -7.36 -30.13 -5.79
CA VAL A 89 -8.77 -30.20 -6.22
C VAL A 89 -9.48 -31.29 -5.43
N ALA A 90 -10.35 -30.88 -4.50
CA ALA A 90 -11.12 -31.81 -3.68
C ALA A 90 -12.35 -32.35 -4.41
N ASP A 91 -12.98 -31.52 -5.25
CA ASP A 91 -14.17 -31.89 -6.00
C ASP A 91 -14.33 -30.99 -7.24
N ILE A 92 -14.96 -31.52 -8.28
CA ILE A 92 -15.37 -30.79 -9.49
C ILE A 92 -16.84 -31.09 -9.75
N LEU A 93 -17.67 -30.07 -9.63
CA LEU A 93 -19.10 -30.16 -9.94
C LEU A 93 -19.37 -29.52 -11.30
N ASN A 94 -19.74 -30.33 -12.30
CA ASN A 94 -20.12 -29.86 -13.63
C ASN A 94 -21.63 -29.58 -13.66
N ILE A 95 -22.01 -28.40 -14.17
CA ILE A 95 -23.40 -27.97 -14.27
C ILE A 95 -23.64 -27.51 -15.70
N SER A 96 -24.44 -28.29 -16.43
CA SER A 96 -24.88 -27.95 -17.77
C SER A 96 -25.90 -26.82 -17.74
N TYR A 97 -25.89 -26.01 -18.77
CA TYR A 97 -26.94 -25.04 -19.05
C TYR A 97 -27.68 -25.44 -20.33
N PRO A 98 -28.92 -24.93 -20.54
CA PRO A 98 -29.68 -25.23 -21.74
C PRO A 98 -28.97 -24.76 -23.01
N ASP A 99 -29.22 -25.44 -24.12
CA ASP A 99 -28.64 -25.08 -25.43
C ASP A 99 -28.91 -23.63 -25.80
N GLY A 100 -27.87 -22.95 -26.28
CA GLY A 100 -27.92 -21.54 -26.67
C GLY A 100 -27.91 -20.54 -25.51
N VAL A 101 -27.89 -21.00 -24.26
CA VAL A 101 -27.68 -20.13 -23.10
C VAL A 101 -26.18 -19.87 -22.93
N ASP A 102 -25.83 -18.61 -22.69
CA ASP A 102 -24.47 -18.18 -22.40
C ASP A 102 -24.44 -17.20 -21.20
N ILE A 103 -23.27 -16.67 -20.88
CA ILE A 103 -23.09 -15.73 -19.77
C ILE A 103 -23.89 -14.43 -19.92
N PHE A 104 -24.28 -14.05 -21.14
CA PHE A 104 -25.04 -12.84 -21.45
C PHE A 104 -26.55 -13.06 -21.43
N SER A 105 -27.00 -14.31 -21.44
CA SER A 105 -28.41 -14.66 -21.40
C SER A 105 -29.07 -14.21 -20.09
N GLU A 106 -30.31 -13.72 -20.14
CA GLU A 106 -31.00 -13.15 -18.97
C GLU A 106 -31.15 -14.16 -17.81
N GLY A 107 -31.42 -15.44 -18.12
CA GLY A 107 -31.59 -16.49 -17.12
C GLY A 107 -30.28 -17.09 -16.56
N PHE A 108 -29.12 -16.71 -17.07
CA PHE A 108 -27.85 -17.31 -16.65
C PHE A 108 -27.50 -17.01 -15.19
N GLY A 109 -27.86 -15.81 -14.70
CA GLY A 109 -27.65 -15.40 -13.32
C GLY A 109 -28.38 -16.29 -12.30
N ASP A 110 -29.58 -16.74 -12.62
CA ASP A 110 -30.38 -17.62 -11.77
C ASP A 110 -29.78 -19.03 -11.70
N ILE A 111 -29.30 -19.54 -12.83
CA ILE A 111 -28.62 -20.85 -12.91
C ILE A 111 -27.38 -20.84 -12.00
N ILE A 112 -26.54 -19.80 -12.13
CA ILE A 112 -25.32 -19.64 -11.33
C ILE A 112 -25.67 -19.46 -9.84
N SER A 113 -26.65 -18.63 -9.52
CA SER A 113 -27.07 -18.39 -8.13
C SER A 113 -27.58 -19.66 -7.47
N LYS A 114 -28.40 -20.46 -8.18
CA LYS A 114 -28.90 -21.75 -7.70
C LYS A 114 -27.77 -22.75 -7.47
N ALA A 115 -26.81 -22.82 -8.39
CA ALA A 115 -25.65 -23.69 -8.27
C ALA A 115 -24.75 -23.33 -7.08
N LEU A 116 -24.49 -22.03 -6.87
CA LEU A 116 -23.60 -21.54 -5.83
C LEU A 116 -24.28 -21.47 -4.45
N ALA A 117 -25.61 -21.58 -4.37
CA ALA A 117 -26.36 -21.56 -3.12
C ALA A 117 -25.93 -22.68 -2.14
N GLY A 118 -25.54 -23.84 -2.67
CA GLY A 118 -25.06 -24.98 -1.88
C GLY A 118 -23.63 -24.82 -1.35
N LEU A 119 -22.88 -23.80 -1.78
CA LEU A 119 -21.52 -23.57 -1.31
C LEU A 119 -21.51 -22.78 0.00
N ASP A 120 -20.69 -23.26 0.94
CA ASP A 120 -20.34 -22.54 2.17
C ASP A 120 -19.94 -21.08 1.84
N PRO A 121 -20.52 -20.07 2.52
CA PRO A 121 -20.10 -18.67 2.41
C PRO A 121 -18.57 -18.47 2.45
N ALA A 122 -17.83 -19.25 3.23
CA ALA A 122 -16.37 -19.19 3.26
C ALA A 122 -15.74 -19.47 1.89
N ARG A 123 -16.29 -20.43 1.13
CA ARG A 123 -15.83 -20.78 -0.23
C ARG A 123 -16.19 -19.74 -1.28
N ARG A 124 -17.23 -18.94 -1.04
CA ARG A 124 -17.62 -17.82 -1.91
C ARG A 124 -16.82 -16.54 -1.66
N SER A 125 -16.08 -16.45 -0.56
CA SER A 125 -15.30 -15.26 -0.18
C SER A 125 -14.03 -15.03 -1.02
N ARG A 126 -13.61 -16.02 -1.82
CA ARG A 126 -12.40 -15.96 -2.63
C ARG A 126 -12.57 -16.83 -3.88
N VAL A 127 -13.09 -16.24 -4.95
CA VAL A 127 -13.39 -16.94 -6.20
C VAL A 127 -12.43 -16.48 -7.30
N TRP A 128 -11.89 -17.45 -8.03
CA TRP A 128 -11.23 -17.22 -9.31
C TRP A 128 -12.01 -17.90 -10.41
N CYS A 129 -12.14 -17.25 -11.56
CA CYS A 129 -12.78 -17.88 -12.70
C CYS A 129 -11.92 -17.89 -13.97
N VAL A 130 -12.13 -18.92 -14.78
CA VAL A 130 -11.62 -19.06 -16.14
C VAL A 130 -12.74 -18.69 -17.11
N LEU A 131 -12.45 -17.73 -18.00
CA LEU A 131 -13.31 -17.42 -19.14
C LEU A 131 -13.14 -18.47 -20.25
N PRO A 132 -14.17 -18.66 -21.09
CA PRO A 132 -14.04 -19.42 -22.32
C PRO A 132 -12.96 -18.83 -23.23
N ASP A 133 -12.18 -19.68 -23.88
CA ASP A 133 -11.02 -19.24 -24.68
C ASP A 133 -11.38 -18.32 -25.85
N ASN A 134 -12.61 -18.40 -26.38
CA ASN A 134 -13.08 -17.52 -27.45
C ASN A 134 -13.39 -16.08 -26.98
N LEU A 135 -13.44 -15.84 -25.66
CA LEU A 135 -13.66 -14.51 -25.08
C LEU A 135 -12.35 -13.81 -24.72
N VAL A 136 -11.20 -14.48 -24.85
CA VAL A 136 -9.88 -13.95 -24.49
C VAL A 136 -8.95 -14.03 -25.70
N ASP A 137 -8.46 -12.90 -26.19
CA ASP A 137 -7.40 -12.86 -27.21
C ASP A 137 -6.05 -12.79 -26.51
N ILE A 138 -5.13 -13.71 -26.86
CA ILE A 138 -3.79 -13.82 -26.29
C ILE A 138 -2.78 -13.91 -27.44
N ARG A 139 -1.77 -13.05 -27.43
CA ARG A 139 -0.77 -12.92 -28.50
C ARG A 139 0.63 -12.77 -27.96
N TYR A 140 1.56 -13.33 -28.71
CA TYR A 140 2.99 -13.14 -28.49
C TYR A 140 3.51 -12.01 -29.37
N LEU A 141 4.11 -11.00 -28.75
CA LEU A 141 4.65 -9.82 -29.41
C LEU A 141 6.15 -9.73 -29.20
N LYS A 142 6.88 -9.31 -30.23
CA LYS A 142 8.31 -8.98 -30.16
C LYS A 142 8.47 -7.47 -30.16
N LEU A 143 8.86 -6.90 -29.02
CA LEU A 143 8.99 -5.45 -28.85
C LEU A 143 10.46 -5.02 -28.78
N PRO A 144 10.80 -3.77 -29.16
CA PRO A 144 12.12 -3.23 -28.89
C PRO A 144 12.37 -3.14 -27.38
N ARG A 145 13.63 -3.32 -26.96
CA ARG A 145 14.02 -3.21 -25.55
C ARG A 145 13.74 -1.80 -25.02
N THR A 146 12.70 -1.67 -24.21
CA THR A 146 12.25 -0.42 -23.59
C THR A 146 11.73 -0.70 -22.18
N THR A 147 11.64 0.33 -21.33
CA THR A 147 11.24 0.17 -19.92
C THR A 147 10.06 1.06 -19.57
N GLY A 148 9.29 0.65 -18.54
CA GLY A 148 8.25 1.49 -17.93
C GLY A 148 7.02 1.72 -18.79
N ASP A 149 6.63 2.98 -18.96
CA ASP A 149 5.41 3.39 -19.68
C ASP A 149 5.59 3.27 -21.20
N ASN A 150 6.81 3.44 -21.70
CA ASN A 150 7.13 3.24 -23.12
C ASN A 150 6.87 1.79 -23.55
N LEU A 151 7.15 0.82 -22.67
CA LEU A 151 6.88 -0.59 -22.95
C LEU A 151 5.37 -0.88 -22.98
N ALA A 152 4.60 -0.31 -22.05
CA ALA A 152 3.14 -0.48 -22.02
C ALA A 152 2.49 0.05 -23.31
N ASN A 153 2.89 1.25 -23.73
CA ASN A 153 2.42 1.85 -24.98
C ASN A 153 2.86 1.02 -26.19
N ALA A 154 4.12 0.57 -26.24
CA ALA A 154 4.61 -0.26 -27.33
C ALA A 154 3.87 -1.60 -27.43
N ALA A 155 3.57 -2.24 -26.29
CA ALA A 155 2.80 -3.48 -26.24
C ALA A 155 1.38 -3.27 -26.76
N PHE A 156 0.68 -2.25 -26.25
CA PHE A 156 -0.70 -1.94 -26.66
C PHE A 156 -0.80 -1.60 -28.16
N TRP A 157 0.05 -0.71 -28.67
CA TRP A 157 0.02 -0.33 -30.08
C TRP A 157 0.47 -1.45 -31.02
N SER A 158 1.36 -2.34 -30.58
CA SER A 158 1.74 -3.52 -31.36
C SER A 158 0.61 -4.55 -31.40
N TYR A 159 -0.08 -4.74 -30.27
CA TYR A 159 -1.27 -5.58 -30.19
C TYR A 159 -2.40 -5.07 -31.10
N LYS A 160 -2.70 -3.76 -31.05
CA LYS A 160 -3.74 -3.11 -31.85
C LYS A 160 -3.51 -3.17 -33.37
N LYS A 161 -2.27 -3.37 -33.83
CA LYS A 161 -1.99 -3.58 -35.25
C LYS A 161 -2.52 -4.93 -35.76
N GLU A 162 -2.62 -5.91 -34.87
CA GLU A 162 -3.12 -7.25 -35.21
C GLU A 162 -4.59 -7.46 -34.81
N VAL A 163 -5.09 -6.68 -33.85
CA VAL A 163 -6.46 -6.80 -33.32
C VAL A 163 -7.32 -5.59 -33.66
N VAL A 164 -8.37 -5.85 -34.43
CA VAL A 164 -9.40 -4.88 -34.81
C VAL A 164 -10.50 -4.86 -33.74
N ALA A 165 -10.22 -4.22 -32.61
CA ALA A 165 -11.19 -3.92 -31.55
C ALA A 165 -11.10 -2.44 -31.14
N ASP A 166 -12.19 -1.83 -30.66
CA ASP A 166 -12.13 -0.47 -30.12
C ASP A 166 -11.36 -0.48 -28.78
N GLU A 167 -10.49 0.52 -28.59
CA GLU A 167 -9.70 0.71 -27.37
C GLU A 167 -10.62 0.93 -26.15
N LYS A 168 -11.77 1.53 -26.37
CA LYS A 168 -12.76 1.81 -25.32
C LYS A 168 -13.50 0.55 -24.86
N ASP A 169 -13.48 -0.50 -25.66
CA ASP A 169 -14.30 -1.69 -25.43
C ASP A 169 -13.49 -2.87 -24.88
N ILE A 170 -12.16 -2.76 -24.82
CA ILE A 170 -11.29 -3.82 -24.33
C ILE A 170 -10.61 -3.49 -23.00
N VAL A 171 -10.45 -4.49 -22.17
CA VAL A 171 -9.46 -4.53 -21.09
C VAL A 171 -8.21 -5.16 -21.66
N PHE A 172 -7.10 -4.43 -21.67
CA PHE A 172 -5.81 -4.90 -22.19
C PHE A 172 -4.80 -5.03 -21.07
N ASP A 173 -3.98 -6.07 -21.12
CA ASP A 173 -2.84 -6.25 -20.24
C ASP A 173 -1.73 -7.09 -20.90
N TYR A 174 -0.57 -7.19 -20.27
CA TYR A 174 0.56 -7.94 -20.78
C TYR A 174 1.49 -8.48 -19.68
N GLU A 175 2.13 -9.61 -19.97
CA GLU A 175 3.23 -10.19 -19.20
C GLU A 175 4.53 -10.07 -20.00
N VAL A 176 5.58 -9.55 -19.35
CA VAL A 176 6.93 -9.48 -19.93
C VAL A 176 7.58 -10.85 -19.84
N LEU A 177 8.15 -11.30 -20.95
CA LEU A 177 8.86 -12.57 -21.09
C LEU A 177 10.36 -12.32 -21.25
N ASP A 178 11.10 -13.33 -21.71
CA ASP A 178 12.55 -13.27 -21.86
C ASP A 178 13.01 -12.34 -23.00
N GLU A 179 14.26 -11.88 -22.87
CA GLU A 179 14.96 -11.15 -23.92
C GLU A 179 15.38 -12.10 -25.03
N ILE A 180 15.09 -11.73 -26.28
CA ILE A 180 15.39 -12.54 -27.46
C ILE A 180 16.28 -11.72 -28.39
N THR A 181 17.31 -12.36 -28.95
CA THR A 181 18.14 -11.73 -29.98
C THR A 181 17.63 -12.14 -31.35
N GLU A 182 17.15 -11.18 -32.13
CA GLU A 182 16.68 -11.42 -33.50
C GLU A 182 17.55 -10.61 -34.48
N ARG A 183 18.29 -11.31 -35.35
CA ARG A 183 19.21 -10.70 -36.34
C ARG A 183 20.21 -9.70 -35.71
N GLY A 184 20.72 -10.02 -34.51
CA GLY A 184 21.68 -9.19 -33.78
C GLY A 184 21.05 -8.02 -33.00
N VAL A 185 19.72 -7.87 -33.03
CA VAL A 185 19.01 -6.84 -32.25
C VAL A 185 18.31 -7.49 -31.07
N ALA A 186 18.59 -6.99 -29.87
CA ALA A 186 17.90 -7.40 -28.66
C ALA A 186 16.44 -6.90 -28.68
N LYS A 187 15.51 -7.85 -28.56
CA LYS A 187 14.07 -7.63 -28.43
C LYS A 187 13.57 -8.22 -27.13
N LEU A 188 12.41 -7.77 -26.71
CA LEU A 188 11.71 -8.28 -25.54
C LEU A 188 10.47 -9.05 -26.00
N GLY A 189 10.35 -10.30 -25.55
CA GLY A 189 9.12 -11.07 -25.73
C GLY A 189 8.05 -10.56 -24.77
N VAL A 190 6.80 -10.44 -25.25
CA VAL A 190 5.66 -10.04 -24.44
C VAL A 190 4.47 -10.91 -24.77
N CYS A 191 3.82 -11.47 -23.74
CA CYS A 191 2.50 -12.10 -23.85
C CYS A 191 1.45 -11.02 -23.59
N ALA A 192 0.83 -10.51 -24.65
CA ALA A 192 -0.21 -9.50 -24.59
C ALA A 192 -1.59 -10.15 -24.68
N TYR A 193 -2.57 -9.65 -23.93
CA TYR A 193 -3.91 -10.22 -23.93
C TYR A 193 -5.00 -9.18 -23.70
N SER A 194 -6.19 -9.46 -24.21
CA SER A 194 -7.34 -8.60 -23.99
C SER A 194 -8.67 -9.36 -23.89
N VAL A 195 -9.63 -8.74 -23.22
CA VAL A 195 -11.01 -9.20 -23.08
C VAL A 195 -11.96 -8.02 -23.27
N HIS A 196 -13.12 -8.24 -23.88
CA HIS A 196 -14.14 -7.20 -23.98
C HIS A 196 -14.66 -6.78 -22.59
N LYS A 197 -14.82 -5.48 -22.34
CA LYS A 197 -15.25 -4.94 -21.04
C LYS A 197 -16.59 -5.49 -20.60
N ASP A 198 -17.51 -5.69 -21.53
CA ASP A 198 -18.84 -6.27 -21.23
C ASP A 198 -18.75 -7.70 -20.71
N VAL A 199 -17.80 -8.52 -21.21
CA VAL A 199 -17.57 -9.88 -20.68
C VAL A 199 -17.11 -9.80 -19.22
N VAL A 200 -16.15 -8.92 -18.94
CA VAL A 200 -15.62 -8.70 -17.58
C VAL A 200 -16.70 -8.21 -16.63
N ALA A 201 -17.47 -7.21 -17.07
CA ALA A 201 -18.57 -6.63 -16.30
C ALA A 201 -19.66 -7.67 -16.02
N ARG A 202 -20.10 -8.41 -17.05
CA ARG A 202 -21.15 -9.42 -16.93
C ARG A 202 -20.73 -10.59 -16.06
N THR A 203 -19.49 -11.08 -16.22
CA THR A 203 -18.96 -12.16 -15.37
C THR A 203 -18.95 -11.77 -13.90
N ARG A 204 -18.52 -10.53 -13.62
CA ARG A 204 -18.52 -10.01 -12.27
C ARG A 204 -19.94 -9.83 -11.73
N GLU A 205 -20.84 -9.24 -12.51
CA GLU A 205 -22.25 -9.06 -12.14
C GLU A 205 -22.90 -10.39 -11.75
N VAL A 206 -22.76 -11.42 -12.58
CA VAL A 206 -23.35 -12.75 -12.35
C VAL A 206 -22.80 -13.41 -11.08
N LEU A 207 -21.48 -13.38 -10.89
CA LEU A 207 -20.85 -14.03 -9.73
C LEU A 207 -21.06 -13.24 -8.43
N GLU A 208 -20.93 -11.92 -8.46
CA GLU A 208 -21.19 -11.07 -7.29
C GLU A 208 -22.67 -11.09 -6.90
N GLY A 209 -23.59 -11.16 -7.88
CA GLY A 209 -25.01 -11.36 -7.67
C GLY A 209 -25.34 -12.67 -6.94
N ALA A 210 -24.55 -13.72 -7.17
CA ALA A 210 -24.64 -15.00 -6.45
C ALA A 210 -23.94 -14.99 -5.06
N GLY A 211 -23.44 -13.83 -4.61
CA GLY A 211 -22.78 -13.65 -3.33
C GLY A 211 -21.30 -14.04 -3.31
N CYS A 212 -20.66 -14.18 -4.47
CA CYS A 212 -19.21 -14.40 -4.56
C CYS A 212 -18.41 -13.10 -4.44
N VAL A 213 -17.21 -13.22 -3.90
CA VAL A 213 -16.17 -12.20 -3.99
C VAL A 213 -15.17 -12.66 -5.05
N VAL A 214 -15.24 -12.05 -6.23
CA VAL A 214 -14.38 -12.38 -7.37
C VAL A 214 -13.01 -11.74 -7.15
N GLU A 215 -12.00 -12.56 -6.83
CA GLU A 215 -10.62 -12.10 -6.66
C GLU A 215 -9.88 -12.04 -8.01
N GLY A 216 -10.23 -12.91 -8.96
CA GLY A 216 -9.61 -12.89 -10.28
C GLY A 216 -10.43 -13.51 -11.40
N ILE A 217 -10.26 -12.95 -12.59
CA ILE A 217 -10.76 -13.48 -13.86
C ILE A 217 -9.53 -13.77 -14.72
N THR A 218 -9.43 -14.99 -15.26
CA THR A 218 -8.27 -15.45 -16.03
C THR A 218 -8.70 -16.33 -17.22
N SER A 219 -7.75 -16.90 -17.96
CA SER A 219 -8.01 -17.85 -19.06
C SER A 219 -7.53 -19.26 -18.71
N GLY A 220 -7.97 -20.26 -19.48
CA GLY A 220 -7.49 -21.64 -19.32
C GLY A 220 -5.97 -21.74 -19.50
N ALA A 221 -5.42 -21.01 -20.48
CA ALA A 221 -3.98 -20.93 -20.72
C ALA A 221 -3.20 -20.39 -19.50
N PHE A 222 -3.72 -19.37 -18.81
CA PHE A 222 -3.10 -18.80 -17.61
C PHE A 222 -3.30 -19.65 -16.36
N ALA A 223 -4.39 -20.42 -16.28
CA ALA A 223 -4.54 -21.45 -15.24
C ALA A 223 -3.47 -22.55 -15.40
N LEU A 224 -3.22 -23.02 -16.63
CA LEU A 224 -2.12 -23.95 -16.91
C LEU A 224 -0.76 -23.33 -16.64
N GLN A 225 -0.54 -22.06 -17.01
CA GLN A 225 0.69 -21.35 -16.69
C GLN A 225 0.95 -21.31 -15.17
N THR A 226 -0.10 -21.07 -14.38
CA THR A 226 -0.03 -21.08 -12.92
C THR A 226 0.41 -22.45 -12.40
N LEU A 227 -0.11 -23.53 -12.99
CA LEU A 227 0.26 -24.90 -12.64
C LEU A 227 1.74 -25.21 -12.97
N ILE A 228 2.23 -24.75 -14.11
CA ILE A 228 3.65 -24.90 -14.51
C ILE A 228 4.53 -24.09 -13.55
N LYS A 229 4.17 -22.83 -13.27
CA LYS A 229 4.88 -21.95 -12.30
C LYS A 229 4.92 -22.55 -10.90
N SER A 230 3.89 -23.29 -10.49
CA SER A 230 3.86 -23.96 -9.18
C SER A 230 4.68 -25.25 -9.11
N ARG A 231 5.41 -25.62 -10.19
CA ARG A 231 6.19 -26.87 -10.29
C ARG A 231 5.37 -28.13 -10.01
N ALA A 232 4.08 -28.09 -10.30
CA ALA A 232 3.19 -29.23 -10.10
C ALA A 232 3.38 -30.30 -11.18
N LEU A 233 3.84 -29.87 -12.36
CA LEU A 233 4.23 -30.72 -13.49
C LEU A 233 5.71 -31.09 -13.35
N ARG A 234 6.11 -32.23 -13.92
CA ARG A 234 7.50 -32.70 -13.86
C ARG A 234 8.47 -31.60 -14.34
N PRO A 235 9.54 -31.31 -13.58
CA PRO A 235 10.42 -30.16 -13.83
C PRO A 235 11.43 -30.39 -14.97
N ASP A 236 11.52 -31.60 -15.52
CA ASP A 236 12.43 -31.96 -16.61
C ASP A 236 11.91 -31.54 -18.00
N ILE A 237 10.63 -31.16 -18.10
CA ILE A 237 10.02 -30.71 -19.35
C ILE A 237 10.14 -29.19 -19.45
N GLU A 238 11.10 -28.72 -20.24
CA GLU A 238 11.35 -27.28 -20.43
C GLU A 238 10.33 -26.60 -21.36
N ASN A 239 10.12 -27.13 -22.57
CA ASN A 239 9.16 -26.60 -23.53
C ASN A 239 8.00 -27.59 -23.72
N ILE A 240 6.80 -27.23 -23.26
CA ILE A 240 5.64 -28.13 -23.27
C ILE A 240 4.51 -27.56 -24.14
N CYS A 241 3.93 -28.42 -24.97
CA CYS A 241 2.73 -28.12 -25.75
C CYS A 241 1.52 -28.80 -25.11
N CYS A 242 0.69 -28.04 -24.40
CA CYS A 242 -0.54 -28.55 -23.81
C CYS A 242 -1.69 -28.47 -24.83
N VAL A 243 -2.34 -29.59 -25.10
CA VAL A 243 -3.49 -29.70 -26.00
C VAL A 243 -4.72 -30.09 -25.16
N HIS A 244 -5.63 -29.14 -25.00
CA HIS A 244 -6.95 -29.41 -24.45
C HIS A 244 -7.87 -29.87 -25.58
N VAL A 245 -8.38 -31.10 -25.51
CA VAL A 245 -9.43 -31.55 -26.43
C VAL A 245 -10.78 -31.38 -25.74
N GLY A 246 -11.51 -30.33 -26.13
CA GLY A 246 -12.86 -30.05 -25.66
C GLY A 246 -13.92 -30.74 -26.53
N ARG A 247 -15.19 -30.58 -26.15
CA ARG A 247 -16.32 -31.17 -26.87
C ARG A 247 -16.40 -30.68 -28.32
N GLU A 248 -16.32 -29.37 -28.53
CA GLU A 248 -16.53 -28.75 -29.84
C GLU A 248 -15.23 -28.32 -30.54
N ALA A 249 -14.25 -27.92 -29.75
CA ALA A 249 -12.99 -27.36 -30.21
C ALA A 249 -11.86 -27.81 -29.29
N SER A 250 -10.63 -27.73 -29.82
CA SER A 250 -9.42 -27.97 -29.04
C SER A 250 -8.58 -26.70 -28.93
N ALA A 251 -7.93 -26.54 -27.79
CA ALA A 251 -7.02 -25.44 -27.49
C ALA A 251 -5.58 -25.96 -27.43
N ILE A 252 -4.67 -25.31 -28.14
CA ILE A 252 -3.24 -25.62 -28.14
C ILE A 252 -2.52 -24.47 -27.44
N HIS A 253 -1.82 -24.80 -26.36
CA HIS A 253 -1.03 -23.87 -25.54
C HIS A 253 0.44 -24.29 -25.57
N ILE A 254 1.33 -23.42 -26.03
CA ILE A 254 2.78 -23.70 -25.99
C ILE A 254 3.42 -22.84 -24.92
N PHE A 255 4.17 -23.49 -24.04
CA PHE A 255 4.93 -22.87 -22.97
C PHE A 255 6.42 -23.09 -23.21
N SER A 256 7.22 -22.06 -22.92
CA SER A 256 8.67 -22.17 -22.78
C SER A 256 9.04 -21.84 -21.35
N GLY A 257 9.66 -22.79 -20.64
CA GLY A 257 9.77 -22.75 -19.19
C GLY A 257 8.39 -22.61 -18.54
N ALA A 258 8.19 -21.52 -17.80
CA ALA A 258 6.93 -21.21 -17.13
C ALA A 258 6.12 -20.08 -17.81
N SER A 259 6.51 -19.71 -19.03
CA SER A 259 5.95 -18.59 -19.78
C SER A 259 5.05 -19.08 -20.90
N LEU A 260 3.85 -18.50 -21.01
CA LEU A 260 2.94 -18.78 -22.12
C LEU A 260 3.44 -18.06 -23.38
N MET A 261 3.68 -18.83 -24.45
CA MET A 261 4.26 -18.33 -25.69
C MET A 261 3.29 -18.33 -26.86
N LEU A 262 2.31 -19.22 -26.87
CA LEU A 262 1.34 -19.31 -27.96
C LEU A 262 0.03 -19.91 -27.47
N VAL A 263 -1.08 -19.35 -27.94
CA VAL A 263 -2.42 -19.92 -27.81
C VAL A 263 -3.00 -20.05 -29.21
N ARG A 264 -3.58 -21.21 -29.52
CA ARG A 264 -4.30 -21.44 -30.77
C ARG A 264 -5.52 -22.31 -30.56
N GLN A 265 -6.65 -21.86 -31.06
CA GLN A 265 -7.89 -22.63 -31.09
C GLN A 265 -8.05 -23.36 -32.43
N ILE A 266 -8.53 -24.59 -32.40
CA ILE A 266 -8.87 -25.39 -33.58
C ILE A 266 -10.30 -25.91 -33.46
N ARG A 267 -11.07 -25.77 -34.55
CA ARG A 267 -12.46 -26.28 -34.66
C ARG A 267 -12.47 -27.78 -34.93
N ALA A 268 -11.86 -28.53 -34.03
CA ALA A 268 -11.86 -29.98 -34.01
C ALA A 268 -11.79 -30.42 -32.54
N GLY A 269 -12.83 -31.10 -32.07
CA GLY A 269 -12.95 -31.62 -30.71
C GLY A 269 -13.56 -33.01 -30.72
N LEU A 270 -14.16 -33.42 -29.59
CA LEU A 270 -14.85 -34.71 -29.48
C LEU A 270 -16.03 -34.84 -30.46
N ALA A 271 -16.73 -33.76 -30.77
CA ALA A 271 -17.81 -33.72 -31.76
C ALA A 271 -17.31 -34.16 -33.15
N SER A 272 -16.10 -33.77 -33.54
CA SER A 272 -15.50 -34.21 -34.81
C SER A 272 -15.08 -35.68 -34.79
N LEU A 273 -14.73 -36.22 -33.63
CA LEU A 273 -14.46 -37.65 -33.46
C LEU A 273 -15.76 -38.45 -33.53
N ALA A 274 -16.82 -37.97 -32.87
CA ALA A 274 -18.15 -38.58 -32.93
C ALA A 274 -18.71 -38.57 -34.36
N GLU A 275 -18.56 -37.46 -35.09
CA GLU A 275 -18.96 -37.36 -36.49
C GLU A 275 -18.20 -38.35 -37.39
N ALA A 276 -16.88 -38.51 -37.19
CA ALA A 276 -16.07 -39.45 -37.95
C ALA A 276 -16.51 -40.90 -37.72
N MET A 277 -16.81 -41.25 -36.47
CA MET A 277 -17.34 -42.56 -36.09
C MET A 277 -18.71 -42.84 -36.72
N MET A 278 -19.65 -41.89 -36.65
CA MET A 278 -20.97 -42.03 -37.27
C MET A 278 -20.87 -42.17 -38.80
N SER A 279 -19.95 -41.41 -39.42
CA SER A 279 -19.74 -41.44 -40.88
C SER A 279 -19.13 -42.76 -41.37
N ALA A 280 -18.46 -43.52 -40.51
CA ALA A 280 -17.86 -44.81 -40.84
C ALA A 280 -18.87 -45.97 -40.82
N GLY A 281 -20.12 -45.75 -40.36
CA GLY A 281 -21.14 -46.80 -40.24
C GLY A 281 -20.94 -47.75 -39.05
N GLU A 282 -19.86 -47.60 -38.28
CA GLU A 282 -19.54 -48.41 -37.10
C GLU A 282 -20.22 -47.88 -35.81
N GLY A 283 -20.81 -46.68 -35.85
CA GLY A 283 -21.36 -46.00 -34.67
C GLY A 283 -22.71 -46.52 -34.16
N GLU A 284 -23.61 -47.00 -35.04
CA GLU A 284 -24.97 -47.42 -34.62
C GLU A 284 -24.98 -48.77 -33.90
N GLU A 285 -24.23 -49.77 -34.37
CA GLU A 285 -24.16 -51.10 -33.75
C GLU A 285 -23.33 -51.12 -32.45
N VAL A 286 -22.24 -50.35 -32.37
CA VAL A 286 -21.28 -50.42 -31.26
C VAL A 286 -21.68 -49.55 -30.07
N LEU A 287 -22.38 -48.43 -30.29
CA LEU A 287 -22.79 -47.54 -29.20
C LEU A 287 -24.09 -47.97 -28.51
N HIS A 288 -24.73 -49.06 -28.96
CA HIS A 288 -26.02 -49.55 -28.45
C HIS A 288 -27.01 -48.40 -28.21
N LEU A 289 -27.25 -47.57 -29.23
CA LEU A 289 -28.13 -46.39 -29.17
C LEU A 289 -29.61 -46.72 -28.85
N GLU A 290 -29.94 -47.98 -28.56
CA GLU A 290 -31.31 -48.47 -28.31
C GLU A 290 -31.86 -48.22 -26.89
N ASN A 291 -31.10 -47.61 -25.97
CA ASN A 291 -31.61 -47.24 -24.63
C ASN A 291 -31.33 -45.77 -24.30
N GLU A 292 -32.21 -44.91 -24.79
CA GLU A 292 -32.13 -43.45 -24.63
C GLU A 292 -32.60 -43.00 -23.24
N GLY A 293 -31.70 -42.34 -22.49
CA GLY A 293 -32.12 -41.33 -21.54
C GLY A 293 -32.35 -40.00 -22.30
N PRO A 294 -33.33 -39.17 -21.90
CA PRO A 294 -33.52 -37.88 -22.55
C PRO A 294 -32.25 -37.00 -22.39
N GLY A 295 -31.55 -36.74 -23.50
CA GLY A 295 -30.42 -35.79 -23.56
C GLY A 295 -29.01 -36.37 -23.78
N ASP A 296 -28.84 -37.69 -24.02
CA ASP A 296 -27.51 -38.28 -24.29
C ASP A 296 -27.08 -37.97 -25.74
N THR A 297 -25.94 -37.31 -25.94
CA THR A 297 -25.44 -36.95 -27.28
C THR A 297 -24.45 -37.98 -27.82
N ALA A 298 -24.22 -38.02 -29.14
CA ALA A 298 -23.18 -38.87 -29.74
C ALA A 298 -21.78 -38.66 -29.12
N VAL A 299 -21.51 -37.45 -28.63
CA VAL A 299 -20.28 -37.14 -27.88
C VAL A 299 -20.26 -37.83 -26.52
N ASP A 300 -21.38 -37.85 -25.80
CA ASP A 300 -21.46 -38.50 -24.48
C ASP A 300 -21.29 -40.01 -24.57
N HIS A 301 -21.86 -40.64 -25.60
CA HIS A 301 -21.62 -42.04 -25.93
C HIS A 301 -20.14 -42.31 -26.24
N LEU A 302 -19.51 -41.46 -27.05
CA LEU A 302 -18.08 -41.58 -27.35
C LEU A 302 -17.22 -41.44 -26.09
N VAL A 303 -17.54 -40.48 -25.21
CA VAL A 303 -16.82 -40.28 -23.94
C VAL A 303 -16.96 -41.51 -23.04
N ARG A 304 -18.17 -42.09 -22.93
CA ARG A 304 -18.40 -43.32 -22.16
C ARG A 304 -17.56 -44.47 -22.72
N TYR A 305 -17.58 -44.67 -24.04
CA TYR A 305 -16.76 -45.68 -24.71
C TYR A 305 -15.27 -45.49 -24.42
N MET A 306 -14.75 -44.27 -24.60
CA MET A 306 -13.35 -43.94 -24.30
C MET A 306 -12.96 -44.23 -22.86
N ARG A 307 -13.88 -44.07 -21.90
CA ARG A 307 -13.66 -44.37 -20.48
C ARG A 307 -13.60 -45.86 -20.21
N GLU A 308 -14.48 -46.64 -20.85
CA GLU A 308 -14.52 -48.11 -20.72
C GLU A 308 -13.33 -48.78 -21.40
N MET A 309 -12.92 -48.24 -22.56
CA MET A 309 -11.86 -48.78 -23.41
C MET A 309 -10.50 -48.09 -23.21
N GLY A 310 -10.34 -47.34 -22.11
CA GLY A 310 -9.21 -46.43 -21.91
C GLY A 310 -7.82 -47.04 -22.15
N ASP A 311 -7.61 -48.27 -21.69
CA ASP A 311 -6.34 -48.99 -21.81
C ASP A 311 -6.33 -50.04 -22.96
N ALA A 312 -7.32 -50.07 -23.84
CA ALA A 312 -7.45 -51.07 -24.91
C ALA A 312 -6.40 -50.95 -26.04
N ALA A 313 -5.38 -50.10 -25.89
CA ALA A 313 -4.34 -49.87 -26.88
C ALA A 313 -3.64 -51.19 -27.30
N GLY A 314 -3.72 -51.51 -28.60
CA GLY A 314 -3.07 -52.69 -29.18
C GLY A 314 -3.80 -54.01 -28.96
N THR A 315 -5.08 -53.98 -28.58
CA THR A 315 -5.94 -55.18 -28.54
C THR A 315 -6.95 -55.18 -29.69
N ASP A 316 -7.34 -56.35 -30.19
CA ASP A 316 -8.46 -56.54 -31.15
C ASP A 316 -9.83 -56.05 -30.59
N ALA A 317 -9.85 -55.57 -29.34
CA ALA A 317 -11.05 -55.06 -28.68
C ALA A 317 -11.40 -53.62 -29.09
N ASP A 318 -10.43 -52.81 -29.54
CA ASP A 318 -10.66 -51.41 -29.92
C ASP A 318 -11.15 -51.28 -31.37
N THR A 319 -12.38 -51.74 -31.59
CA THR A 319 -13.01 -51.77 -32.91
C THR A 319 -13.31 -50.38 -33.47
N LEU A 320 -13.44 -49.35 -32.64
CA LEU A 320 -13.83 -48.00 -33.07
C LEU A 320 -12.64 -47.11 -33.48
N PHE A 321 -11.42 -47.41 -33.03
CA PHE A 321 -10.26 -46.56 -33.36
C PHE A 321 -10.01 -46.37 -34.87
N PRO A 322 -10.15 -47.41 -35.73
CA PRO A 322 -10.05 -47.23 -37.18
C PRO A 322 -10.99 -46.16 -37.73
N ALA A 323 -12.24 -46.10 -37.25
CA ALA A 323 -13.20 -45.07 -37.62
C ALA A 323 -12.84 -43.67 -37.09
N LEU A 324 -12.20 -43.59 -35.91
CA LEU A 324 -11.74 -42.32 -35.34
C LEU A 324 -10.49 -41.76 -36.03
N GLY A 325 -9.67 -42.63 -36.64
CA GLY A 325 -8.37 -42.31 -37.24
C GLY A 325 -8.30 -41.00 -38.03
N PRO A 326 -9.20 -40.74 -39.00
CA PRO A 326 -9.16 -39.50 -39.80
C PRO A 326 -9.32 -38.22 -38.97
N ALA A 327 -10.16 -38.24 -37.93
CA ALA A 327 -10.36 -37.10 -37.04
C ALA A 327 -9.21 -36.94 -36.05
N VAL A 328 -8.64 -38.04 -35.55
CA VAL A 328 -7.41 -38.03 -34.74
C VAL A 328 -6.25 -37.42 -35.52
N GLU A 329 -6.04 -37.87 -36.77
CA GLU A 329 -4.98 -37.35 -37.63
C GLU A 329 -5.17 -35.86 -37.93
N ARG A 330 -6.43 -35.41 -38.11
CA ARG A 330 -6.75 -33.99 -38.29
C ARG A 330 -6.30 -33.15 -37.10
N ILE A 331 -6.59 -33.58 -35.87
CA ILE A 331 -6.14 -32.89 -34.64
C ILE A 331 -4.62 -32.90 -34.58
N GLY A 332 -3.99 -34.06 -34.76
CA GLY A 332 -2.54 -34.21 -34.70
C GLY A 332 -1.80 -33.33 -35.73
N ARG A 333 -2.27 -33.25 -36.97
CA ARG A 333 -1.70 -32.35 -38.00
C ARG A 333 -1.84 -30.87 -37.61
N GLN A 334 -2.90 -30.49 -36.91
CA GLN A 334 -3.03 -29.10 -36.42
C GLN A 334 -2.04 -28.80 -35.29
N VAL A 335 -1.80 -29.76 -34.39
CA VAL A 335 -0.77 -29.66 -33.37
C VAL A 335 0.61 -29.52 -34.02
N GLU A 336 0.95 -30.40 -34.97
CA GLU A 336 2.21 -30.35 -35.72
C GLU A 336 2.43 -28.98 -36.40
N ARG A 337 1.43 -28.48 -37.15
CA ARG A 337 1.50 -27.17 -37.80
C ARG A 337 1.71 -26.03 -36.81
N THR A 338 1.15 -26.14 -35.62
CA THR A 338 1.27 -25.12 -34.56
C THR A 338 2.66 -25.14 -33.94
N ILE A 339 3.22 -26.33 -33.68
CA ILE A 339 4.61 -26.51 -33.24
C ILE A 339 5.58 -25.98 -34.31
N ALA A 340 5.34 -26.28 -35.59
CA ALA A 340 6.14 -25.78 -36.69
C ALA A 340 6.12 -24.25 -36.78
N PHE A 341 4.94 -23.63 -36.62
CA PHE A 341 4.79 -22.18 -36.56
C PHE A 341 5.57 -21.57 -35.40
N PHE A 342 5.45 -22.14 -34.20
CA PHE A 342 6.18 -21.71 -33.00
C PHE A 342 7.70 -21.71 -33.24
N ARG A 343 8.23 -22.83 -33.77
CA ARG A 343 9.66 -22.98 -34.08
C ARG A 343 10.17 -21.97 -35.11
N GLN A 344 9.36 -21.66 -36.12
CA GLN A 344 9.77 -20.78 -37.21
C GLN A 344 9.64 -19.29 -36.86
N ASN A 345 8.64 -18.90 -36.05
CA ASN A 345 8.26 -17.50 -35.88
C ASN A 345 8.49 -16.94 -34.48
N ILE A 346 8.44 -17.77 -33.44
CA ILE A 346 8.49 -17.32 -32.04
C ILE A 346 9.87 -17.62 -31.44
N GLN A 347 10.20 -18.90 -31.27
CA GLN A 347 11.42 -19.34 -30.62
C GLN A 347 11.93 -20.62 -31.30
N PRO A 348 13.23 -20.72 -31.62
CA PRO A 348 13.77 -21.84 -32.39
C PRO A 348 13.85 -23.15 -31.61
N ASP A 349 13.69 -23.12 -30.28
CA ASP A 349 13.81 -24.29 -29.43
C ASP A 349 12.71 -25.31 -29.71
N ARG A 350 13.06 -26.59 -29.59
CA ARG A 350 12.13 -27.69 -29.82
C ARG A 350 11.13 -27.79 -28.66
N VAL A 351 9.88 -28.11 -28.98
CA VAL A 351 8.91 -28.62 -28.01
C VAL A 351 9.37 -29.99 -27.52
N SER A 352 9.65 -30.10 -26.23
CA SER A 352 10.20 -31.31 -25.60
C SER A 352 9.14 -32.38 -25.40
N ALA A 353 7.90 -31.98 -25.14
CA ALA A 353 6.79 -32.90 -24.94
C ALA A 353 5.43 -32.26 -25.27
N VAL A 354 4.45 -33.11 -25.55
CA VAL A 354 3.04 -32.73 -25.68
C VAL A 354 2.26 -33.28 -24.48
N LEU A 355 1.40 -32.47 -23.87
CA LEU A 355 0.48 -32.89 -22.82
C LEU A 355 -0.94 -32.84 -23.36
N ILE A 356 -1.58 -34.00 -23.53
CA ILE A 356 -2.99 -34.09 -23.92
C ILE A 356 -3.84 -34.13 -22.65
N HIS A 357 -4.85 -33.27 -22.57
CA HIS A 357 -5.82 -33.28 -21.49
C HIS A 357 -7.24 -32.99 -21.99
N GLY A 358 -8.24 -33.22 -21.16
CA GLY A 358 -9.65 -33.31 -21.56
C GLY A 358 -10.15 -34.74 -21.41
N GLU A 359 -11.40 -35.01 -21.79
CA GLU A 359 -12.03 -36.33 -21.62
C GLU A 359 -11.31 -37.42 -22.44
N VAL A 360 -10.66 -37.04 -23.55
CA VAL A 360 -9.87 -37.94 -24.39
C VAL A 360 -8.59 -38.47 -23.74
N ALA A 361 -8.11 -37.83 -22.66
CA ALA A 361 -6.81 -38.15 -22.08
C ALA A 361 -6.73 -39.55 -21.48
N GLY A 362 -7.89 -40.14 -21.12
CA GLY A 362 -8.00 -41.51 -20.63
C GLY A 362 -7.93 -42.57 -21.74
N TYR A 363 -8.04 -42.19 -23.02
CA TYR A 363 -8.08 -43.11 -24.15
C TYR A 363 -6.68 -43.26 -24.78
N ARG A 364 -5.95 -44.29 -24.35
CA ARG A 364 -4.57 -44.58 -24.78
C ARG A 364 -4.37 -44.71 -26.30
N PRO A 365 -5.30 -45.28 -27.08
CA PRO A 365 -5.18 -45.34 -28.54
C PRO A 365 -5.03 -43.97 -29.18
N PHE A 366 -5.84 -42.99 -28.75
CA PHE A 366 -5.72 -41.59 -29.20
C PHE A 366 -4.36 -40.99 -28.83
N VAL A 367 -3.94 -41.14 -27.57
CA VAL A 367 -2.66 -40.59 -27.08
C VAL A 367 -1.48 -41.18 -27.87
N SER A 368 -1.52 -42.49 -28.13
CA SER A 368 -0.46 -43.21 -28.86
C SER A 368 -0.40 -42.78 -30.32
N ALA A 369 -1.54 -42.66 -30.99
CA ALA A 369 -1.56 -42.22 -32.38
C ALA A 369 -1.08 -40.78 -32.57
N ILE A 370 -1.38 -39.88 -31.62
CA ILE A 370 -0.82 -38.52 -31.63
C ILE A 370 0.70 -38.56 -31.40
N ALA A 371 1.20 -39.45 -30.53
CA ALA A 371 2.63 -39.61 -30.30
C ALA A 371 3.37 -40.10 -31.56
N ASP A 372 2.81 -41.10 -32.24
CA ASP A 372 3.36 -41.65 -33.47
C ASP A 372 3.37 -40.62 -34.59
N LEU A 373 2.28 -39.85 -34.74
CA LEU A 373 2.19 -38.80 -35.77
C LEU A 373 3.20 -37.68 -35.53
N LEU A 374 3.39 -37.25 -34.28
CA LEU A 374 4.25 -36.11 -33.96
C LEU A 374 5.72 -36.48 -33.83
N GLY A 375 6.05 -37.74 -33.51
CA GLY A 375 7.42 -38.16 -33.19
C GLY A 375 8.00 -37.42 -31.98
N ILE A 376 7.14 -36.99 -31.05
CA ILE A 376 7.47 -36.26 -29.82
C ILE A 376 6.80 -37.02 -28.66
N PRO A 377 7.43 -37.13 -27.47
CA PRO A 377 6.78 -37.72 -26.30
C PRO A 377 5.44 -37.04 -25.99
N VAL A 378 4.38 -37.84 -25.88
CA VAL A 378 3.04 -37.38 -25.49
C VAL A 378 2.72 -37.93 -24.12
N TYR A 379 2.19 -37.08 -23.26
CA TYR A 379 1.83 -37.39 -21.89
C TYR A 379 0.37 -37.05 -21.61
N THR A 380 -0.19 -37.70 -20.60
CA THR A 380 -1.48 -37.39 -19.99
C THR A 380 -1.25 -36.71 -18.63
N PRO A 381 -2.28 -36.11 -17.99
CA PRO A 381 -2.14 -35.52 -16.66
C PRO A 381 -1.50 -36.48 -15.64
N ASP A 382 -1.84 -37.77 -15.70
CA ASP A 382 -1.26 -38.78 -14.81
C ASP A 382 0.23 -39.01 -15.01
N ASP A 383 0.75 -38.81 -16.22
CA ASP A 383 2.16 -39.02 -16.52
C ASP A 383 3.03 -37.84 -16.05
N VAL A 384 2.48 -36.61 -16.04
CA VAL A 384 3.25 -35.38 -15.79
C VAL A 384 3.05 -34.77 -14.41
N LEU A 385 1.98 -35.09 -13.69
CA LEU A 385 1.79 -34.54 -12.35
C LEU A 385 2.82 -35.16 -11.39
N SER A 386 3.46 -34.32 -10.59
CA SER A 386 4.37 -34.75 -9.52
C SER A 386 3.69 -35.76 -8.57
N SER A 387 4.46 -36.68 -8.01
CA SER A 387 3.96 -37.75 -7.14
C SER A 387 3.11 -37.21 -5.98
N ASP A 388 3.56 -36.11 -5.35
CA ASP A 388 2.84 -35.45 -4.25
C ASP A 388 1.46 -34.96 -4.69
N VAL A 389 1.38 -34.40 -5.90
CA VAL A 389 0.10 -33.99 -6.50
C VAL A 389 -0.74 -35.22 -6.84
N ARG A 390 -0.17 -36.30 -7.37
CA ARG A 390 -0.94 -37.51 -7.71
C ARG A 390 -1.58 -38.18 -6.49
N LEU A 391 -0.96 -38.11 -5.32
CA LEU A 391 -1.46 -38.75 -4.08
C LEU A 391 -2.64 -38.02 -3.43
N LEU A 392 -2.83 -36.73 -3.73
CA LEU A 392 -3.87 -35.91 -3.11
C LEU A 392 -5.23 -35.95 -3.83
N HIS A 393 -5.30 -36.55 -5.02
CA HIS A 393 -6.49 -36.50 -5.87
C HIS A 393 -7.03 -37.89 -6.17
N ALA A 394 -8.36 -38.02 -6.15
CA ALA A 394 -9.02 -39.22 -6.61
C ALA A 394 -8.83 -39.39 -8.13
N ASN A 395 -8.61 -40.62 -8.60
CA ASN A 395 -8.34 -40.88 -10.02
C ASN A 395 -9.49 -40.44 -10.94
N HIS A 396 -10.75 -40.52 -10.48
CA HIS A 396 -11.89 -40.05 -11.25
C HIS A 396 -11.81 -38.53 -11.52
N LEU A 397 -11.33 -37.73 -10.56
CA LEU A 397 -11.18 -36.28 -10.74
C LEU A 397 -10.10 -35.95 -11.76
N LYS A 398 -9.02 -36.74 -11.85
CA LYS A 398 -7.93 -36.50 -12.82
C LYS A 398 -8.36 -36.72 -14.26
N GLN A 399 -9.40 -37.52 -14.46
CA GLN A 399 -10.01 -37.81 -15.75
C GLN A 399 -11.07 -36.76 -16.16
N GLU A 400 -11.47 -35.87 -15.26
CA GLU A 400 -12.40 -34.79 -15.57
C GLU A 400 -11.78 -33.80 -16.56
N ALA A 401 -12.57 -33.35 -17.55
CA ALA A 401 -12.11 -32.49 -18.63
C ALA A 401 -11.40 -31.21 -18.15
N GLN A 402 -11.93 -30.64 -17.07
CA GLN A 402 -11.53 -29.35 -16.52
C GLN A 402 -10.48 -29.47 -15.39
N PHE A 403 -9.98 -30.68 -15.11
CA PHE A 403 -9.11 -30.95 -13.96
C PHE A 403 -7.85 -30.06 -13.91
N LEU A 404 -7.10 -29.97 -15.01
CA LEU A 404 -5.84 -29.19 -15.01
C LEU A 404 -6.08 -27.70 -14.84
N PHE A 405 -7.14 -27.16 -15.45
CA PHE A 405 -7.52 -25.76 -15.24
C PHE A 405 -7.97 -25.53 -13.80
N GLY A 406 -8.75 -26.46 -13.23
CA GLY A 406 -9.17 -26.42 -11.84
C GLY A 406 -8.00 -26.45 -10.87
N LEU A 407 -7.01 -27.31 -11.11
CA LEU A 407 -5.80 -27.40 -10.31
C LEU A 407 -4.95 -26.12 -10.38
N GLY A 408 -4.90 -25.49 -11.56
CA GLY A 408 -4.32 -24.16 -11.73
C GLY A 408 -5.07 -23.09 -10.93
N LEU A 409 -6.41 -23.10 -10.97
CA LEU A 409 -7.27 -22.14 -10.29
C LEU A 409 -7.19 -22.21 -8.77
N VAL A 410 -7.22 -23.40 -8.17
CA VAL A 410 -7.10 -23.55 -6.70
C VAL A 410 -5.72 -23.12 -6.17
N ARG A 411 -4.75 -22.92 -7.07
CA ARG A 411 -3.41 -22.37 -6.76
C ARG A 411 -3.25 -20.93 -7.21
N ALA A 412 -4.28 -20.33 -7.78
CA ALA A 412 -4.22 -18.97 -8.31
C ALA A 412 -4.00 -17.94 -7.21
N SER A 413 -3.23 -16.92 -7.57
CA SER A 413 -2.99 -15.77 -6.70
C SER A 413 -2.70 -14.52 -7.53
N LEU A 414 -2.98 -13.36 -6.95
CA LEU A 414 -2.70 -12.06 -7.57
C LEU A 414 -1.21 -11.83 -7.90
N ALA A 415 -0.32 -12.60 -7.25
CA ALA A 415 1.12 -12.48 -7.43
C ALA A 415 1.64 -13.28 -8.64
N VAL A 416 1.00 -14.42 -8.96
CA VAL A 416 1.52 -15.40 -9.93
C VAL A 416 0.66 -15.47 -11.19
N THR A 417 -0.65 -15.43 -11.03
CA THR A 417 -1.61 -15.67 -12.10
C THR A 417 -1.97 -14.35 -12.80
N PRO A 418 -1.85 -14.28 -14.14
CA PRO A 418 -2.41 -13.17 -14.92
C PRO A 418 -3.90 -12.98 -14.62
N ASN A 419 -4.29 -11.75 -14.30
CA ASN A 419 -5.63 -11.41 -13.84
C ASN A 419 -6.19 -10.26 -14.66
N ILE A 420 -7.27 -10.51 -15.39
CA ILE A 420 -7.95 -9.54 -16.24
C ILE A 420 -8.56 -8.41 -15.41
N LEU A 421 -8.94 -8.65 -14.14
CA LEU A 421 -9.43 -7.62 -13.22
C LEU A 421 -8.33 -6.69 -12.70
N PHE A 422 -7.06 -7.12 -12.77
CA PHE A 422 -5.96 -6.43 -12.13
C PHE A 422 -4.75 -6.36 -13.05
N THR A 423 -4.77 -5.33 -13.89
CA THR A 423 -3.81 -5.14 -14.98
C THR A 423 -2.39 -4.85 -14.47
N ALA A 424 -1.37 -4.96 -15.32
CA ALA A 424 0.00 -4.59 -15.00
C ALA A 424 0.13 -3.12 -14.55
N THR A 425 -0.73 -2.22 -15.05
CA THR A 425 -0.82 -0.84 -14.56
C THR A 425 -1.32 -0.76 -13.12
N ASP A 426 -2.33 -1.57 -12.77
CA ASP A 426 -2.86 -1.64 -11.40
C ASP A 426 -1.88 -2.32 -10.44
N LYS A 427 -1.18 -3.38 -10.91
CA LYS A 427 -0.08 -4.04 -10.17
C LYS A 427 1.01 -3.05 -9.81
N ARG A 428 1.46 -2.23 -10.77
CA ARG A 428 2.48 -1.18 -10.52
C ARG A 428 1.98 -0.12 -9.56
N ALA A 429 0.73 0.32 -9.67
CA ALA A 429 0.12 1.29 -8.76
C ALA A 429 0.01 0.73 -7.33
N TYR A 430 -0.42 -0.52 -7.18
CA TYR A 430 -0.51 -1.20 -5.89
C TYR A 430 0.86 -1.45 -5.27
N GLN A 431 1.86 -1.89 -6.04
CA GLN A 431 3.22 -2.08 -5.53
C GLN A 431 3.83 -0.76 -5.05
N LYS A 432 3.63 0.34 -5.80
CA LYS A 432 4.02 1.69 -5.36
C LYS A 432 3.32 2.05 -4.05
N ALA A 433 2.00 1.84 -3.95
CA ALA A 433 1.23 2.12 -2.73
C ALA A 433 1.68 1.23 -1.55
N ALA A 434 2.02 -0.04 -1.79
CA ALA A 434 2.50 -0.95 -0.76
C ALA A 434 3.88 -0.56 -0.22
N ILE A 435 4.79 -0.11 -1.09
CA ILE A 435 6.11 0.41 -0.69
C ILE A 435 5.93 1.69 0.14
N VAL A 436 5.06 2.62 -0.31
CA VAL A 436 4.74 3.85 0.43
C VAL A 436 4.13 3.52 1.79
N ASN A 437 3.19 2.58 1.85
CA ASN A 437 2.55 2.17 3.10
C ASN A 437 3.55 1.50 4.06
N LYS A 438 4.44 0.64 3.57
CA LYS A 438 5.55 0.07 4.36
C LYS A 438 6.47 1.15 4.91
N GLY A 439 6.81 2.15 4.10
CA GLY A 439 7.60 3.31 4.53
C GLY A 439 6.88 4.13 5.61
N ALA A 440 5.59 4.40 5.43
CA ALA A 440 4.77 5.11 6.41
C ALA A 440 4.70 4.36 7.75
N TRP A 441 4.56 3.04 7.73
CA TRP A 441 4.62 2.20 8.94
C TRP A 441 5.99 2.24 9.62
N ALA A 442 7.08 2.20 8.86
CA ALA A 442 8.43 2.31 9.42
C ALA A 442 8.64 3.66 10.12
N VAL A 443 8.20 4.77 9.50
CA VAL A 443 8.26 6.11 10.09
C VAL A 443 7.37 6.20 11.34
N PHE A 444 6.15 5.66 11.28
CA PHE A 444 5.24 5.62 12.43
C PHE A 444 5.84 4.85 13.61
N LEU A 445 6.43 3.67 13.36
CA LEU A 445 7.08 2.87 14.39
C LEU A 445 8.30 3.57 14.99
N LEU A 446 9.11 4.26 14.17
CA LEU A 446 10.21 5.08 14.66
C LEU A 446 9.73 6.26 15.52
N ALA A 447 8.68 6.95 15.10
CA ALA A 447 8.08 8.03 15.89
C ALA A 447 7.49 7.50 17.21
N LEU A 448 6.82 6.35 17.18
CA LEU A 448 6.30 5.70 18.38
C LEU A 448 7.44 5.30 19.34
N ALA A 449 8.53 4.72 18.82
CA ALA A 449 9.71 4.39 19.62
C ALA A 449 10.36 5.64 20.22
N ALA A 450 10.43 6.75 19.47
CA ALA A 450 10.92 8.03 19.97
C ALA A 450 10.02 8.59 21.08
N CYS A 451 8.69 8.53 20.92
CA CYS A 451 7.74 8.94 21.95
C CYS A 451 7.86 8.07 23.21
N ILE A 452 7.96 6.75 23.06
CA ILE A 452 8.19 5.84 24.19
C ILE A 452 9.52 6.18 24.88
N GLY A 453 10.59 6.37 24.12
CA GLY A 453 11.88 6.79 24.66
C GLY A 453 11.82 8.12 25.41
N MET A 454 11.07 9.09 24.88
CA MET A 454 10.85 10.40 25.53
C MET A 454 10.06 10.28 26.83
N VAL A 455 8.97 9.49 26.84
CA VAL A 455 8.17 9.24 28.05
C VAL A 455 8.98 8.47 29.09
N SER A 456 9.76 7.46 28.68
CA SER A 456 10.64 6.73 29.59
C SER A 456 11.74 7.63 30.17
N TRP A 457 12.33 8.51 29.36
CA TRP A 457 13.32 9.47 29.83
C TRP A 457 12.70 10.49 30.79
N GLN A 458 11.53 11.03 30.46
CA GLN A 458 10.76 11.89 31.36
C GLN A 458 10.44 11.17 32.68
N GLY A 459 9.99 9.91 32.63
CA GLY A 459 9.72 9.10 33.83
C GLY A 459 10.96 8.90 34.70
N LEU A 460 12.11 8.58 34.11
CA LEU A 460 13.38 8.43 34.83
C LEU A 460 13.85 9.75 35.45
N THR A 461 13.77 10.87 34.72
CA THR A 461 14.13 12.20 35.25
C THR A 461 13.19 12.65 36.36
N LEU A 462 11.89 12.40 36.22
CA LEU A 462 10.87 12.73 37.22
C LEU A 462 11.04 11.87 38.48
N ALA A 463 11.37 10.58 38.33
CA ALA A 463 11.72 9.71 39.45
C ALA A 463 12.99 10.18 40.18
N GLY A 464 14.00 10.64 39.44
CA GLY A 464 15.19 11.28 40.00
C GLY A 464 14.86 12.53 40.81
N LEU A 465 14.05 13.44 40.24
CA LEU A 465 13.59 14.66 40.91
C LEU A 465 12.71 14.37 42.13
N HIS A 466 11.85 13.35 42.09
CA HIS A 466 11.06 12.92 43.24
C HIS A 466 11.94 12.33 44.36
N ASN A 467 12.96 11.54 44.01
CA ASN A 467 13.93 11.05 44.99
C ASN A 467 14.75 12.18 45.60
N GLU A 468 15.14 13.17 44.80
CA GLU A 468 15.90 14.34 45.28
C GLU A 468 15.04 15.23 46.19
N ARG A 469 13.75 15.43 45.84
CA ARG A 469 12.77 16.08 46.71
C ARG A 469 12.56 15.30 48.00
N GLY A 470 12.42 13.97 47.94
CA GLY A 470 12.31 13.12 49.11
C GLY A 470 13.53 13.23 50.03
N ARG A 471 14.74 13.27 49.46
CA ARG A 471 15.99 13.46 50.20
C ARG A 471 16.10 14.85 50.81
N LEU A 472 15.67 15.90 50.12
CA LEU A 472 15.64 17.26 50.67
C LEU A 472 14.60 17.39 51.78
N VAL A 473 13.42 16.80 51.64
CA VAL A 473 12.41 16.76 52.71
C VAL A 473 12.94 16.00 53.92
N GLN A 474 13.56 14.82 53.73
CA GLN A 474 14.24 14.11 54.82
C GLN A 474 15.42 14.90 55.43
N GLY A 475 16.19 15.66 54.65
CA GLY A 475 17.24 16.53 55.17
C GLY A 475 16.70 17.73 55.95
N THR A 476 15.50 18.21 55.58
CA THR A 476 14.79 19.27 56.30
C THR A 476 14.14 18.72 57.56
N ASP A 477 13.61 17.49 57.53
CA ASP A 477 13.02 16.80 58.69
C ASP A 477 14.10 16.27 59.66
N ALA A 478 15.30 15.93 59.16
CA ALA A 478 16.45 15.58 60.01
C ALA A 478 17.12 16.82 60.63
N GLY A 479 17.01 17.99 59.97
CA GLY A 479 17.39 19.29 60.54
C GLY A 479 16.30 19.89 61.45
N ALA A 480 15.04 19.54 61.21
CA ALA A 480 13.88 19.79 62.06
C ALA A 480 13.67 18.62 63.03
N GLY A 481 14.73 18.26 63.78
CA GLY A 481 14.55 17.63 65.08
C GLY A 481 13.50 18.45 65.83
N GLY A 482 12.44 17.77 66.29
CA GLY A 482 11.22 18.38 66.80
C GLY A 482 11.51 19.64 67.59
N LEU A 483 10.84 20.74 67.22
CA LEU A 483 10.98 22.08 67.79
C LEU A 483 10.99 22.03 69.32
N ASP A 484 12.18 21.82 69.87
CA ASP A 484 12.37 21.71 71.31
C ASP A 484 12.24 23.11 71.88
N GLN A 485 11.49 23.22 72.97
CA GLN A 485 11.11 24.49 73.58
C GLN A 485 12.35 25.32 73.99
N GLY A 486 13.51 24.66 74.16
CA GLY A 486 14.83 25.25 74.35
C GLY A 486 15.40 25.99 73.12
N VAL A 487 15.13 25.52 71.90
CA VAL A 487 15.60 26.18 70.66
C VAL A 487 14.80 27.45 70.42
N LEU A 488 13.48 27.41 70.62
CA LEU A 488 12.60 28.57 70.53
C LEU A 488 12.94 29.66 71.56
N THR A 489 13.29 29.29 72.79
CA THR A 489 13.76 30.26 73.80
C THR A 489 15.13 30.84 73.44
N SER A 490 16.03 30.05 72.85
CA SER A 490 17.34 30.55 72.41
C SER A 490 17.23 31.50 71.20
N ILE A 491 16.31 31.24 70.27
CA ILE A 491 16.05 32.11 69.11
C ILE A 491 15.39 33.41 69.58
N SER A 492 14.41 33.36 70.48
CA SER A 492 13.81 34.56 71.08
C SER A 492 14.84 35.39 71.85
N ALA A 493 15.71 34.77 72.65
CA ALA A 493 16.79 35.47 73.35
C ALA A 493 17.82 36.08 72.38
N LYS A 494 18.12 35.40 71.26
CA LYS A 494 19.04 35.89 70.23
C LYS A 494 18.43 37.07 69.46
N VAL A 495 17.15 37.01 69.12
CA VAL A 495 16.40 38.10 68.50
C VAL A 495 16.30 39.31 69.44
N GLU A 496 16.06 39.10 70.74
CA GLU A 496 16.08 40.17 71.75
C GLU A 496 17.46 40.81 71.87
N SER A 497 18.53 40.00 71.86
CA SER A 497 19.91 40.50 71.92
C SER A 497 20.28 41.32 70.69
N GLN A 498 19.85 40.90 69.49
CA GLN A 498 20.09 41.60 68.24
C GLN A 498 19.26 42.90 68.16
N GLN A 499 18.00 42.89 68.63
CA GLN A 499 17.21 44.11 68.77
C GLN A 499 17.83 45.11 69.75
N LYS A 500 18.38 44.64 70.88
CA LYS A 500 19.12 45.52 71.82
C LYS A 500 20.37 46.14 71.18
N VAL A 501 21.12 45.36 70.40
CA VAL A 501 22.33 45.86 69.69
C VAL A 501 21.96 46.86 68.59
N LEU A 502 20.88 46.62 67.85
CA LEU A 502 20.36 47.56 66.84
C LEU A 502 19.85 48.84 67.50
N ARG A 503 19.02 48.77 68.54
CA ARG A 503 18.56 49.96 69.30
C ARG A 503 19.72 50.75 69.92
N ALA A 504 20.76 50.07 70.42
CA ALA A 504 21.95 50.73 70.96
C ALA A 504 22.81 51.42 69.89
N LYS A 505 22.82 50.91 68.64
CA LYS A 505 23.48 51.57 67.50
C LYS A 505 22.68 52.77 66.99
N THR A 506 21.35 52.70 66.96
CA THR A 506 20.48 53.82 66.54
C THR A 506 20.51 54.97 67.56
N ALA A 507 20.54 54.67 68.86
CA ALA A 507 20.64 55.67 69.92
C ALA A 507 21.97 56.47 69.90
N LYS A 508 23.07 55.85 69.43
CA LYS A 508 24.38 56.52 69.32
C LYS A 508 24.49 57.46 68.12
N LEU A 509 23.68 57.27 67.08
CA LEU A 509 23.76 58.04 65.83
C LEU A 509 22.74 59.18 65.76
N ALA A 510 21.63 59.10 66.50
CA ALA A 510 20.58 60.11 66.49
C ALA A 510 21.07 61.56 66.80
N PRO A 511 21.90 61.82 67.82
CA PRO A 511 22.41 63.18 68.07
C PRO A 511 23.24 63.75 66.90
N ARG A 512 24.00 62.89 66.20
CA ARG A 512 24.86 63.32 65.09
C ARG A 512 24.06 63.73 63.85
N VAL A 513 22.98 63.02 63.57
CA VAL A 513 22.10 63.31 62.42
C VAL A 513 21.37 64.64 62.63
N LEU A 514 20.86 64.88 63.84
CA LEU A 514 20.15 66.12 64.16
C LEU A 514 21.06 67.35 64.12
N ILE A 515 22.27 67.25 64.66
CA ILE A 515 23.27 68.33 64.59
C ILE A 515 23.67 68.59 63.13
N HIS A 516 23.90 67.54 62.34
CA HIS A 516 24.24 67.69 60.93
C HIS A 516 23.15 68.42 60.15
N GLU A 517 21.88 68.04 60.34
CA GLU A 517 20.75 68.68 59.68
C GLU A 517 20.65 70.16 60.02
N MET A 518 20.80 70.53 61.30
CA MET A 518 20.78 71.94 61.71
C MET A 518 21.92 72.76 61.10
N VAL A 519 23.14 72.22 61.11
CA VAL A 519 24.30 72.91 60.53
C VAL A 519 24.16 73.06 59.02
N ALA A 520 23.65 72.04 58.33
CA ALA A 520 23.44 72.08 56.88
C ALA A 520 22.40 73.13 56.47
N LEU A 521 21.37 73.34 57.29
CA LEU A 521 20.33 74.35 57.06
C LEU A 521 20.70 75.74 57.59
N THR A 522 21.82 75.89 58.32
CA THR A 522 22.26 77.19 58.87
C THR A 522 22.89 78.04 57.78
N PRO A 523 22.30 79.19 57.38
CA PRO A 523 22.88 80.07 56.38
C PRO A 523 24.14 80.78 56.91
N GLU A 524 25.05 81.19 56.01
CA GLU A 524 26.32 81.84 56.40
C GLU A 524 26.17 83.10 57.28
N LYS A 525 25.03 83.79 57.15
CA LYS A 525 24.70 85.01 57.91
C LYS A 525 24.23 84.72 59.34
N ILE A 526 24.03 83.45 59.71
CA ILE A 526 23.60 83.03 61.04
C ILE A 526 24.76 82.29 61.73
N LYS A 527 25.12 82.75 62.93
CA LYS A 527 26.13 82.10 63.77
C LYS A 527 25.47 81.54 65.02
N LEU A 528 25.50 80.21 65.16
CA LEU A 528 24.99 79.53 66.34
C LEU A 528 25.98 79.70 67.50
N SER A 529 25.50 80.11 68.66
CA SER A 529 26.28 80.34 69.87
C SER A 529 26.13 79.23 70.91
N GLY A 530 24.99 78.56 70.94
CA GLY A 530 24.70 77.48 71.87
C GLY A 530 23.62 76.56 71.36
N MET A 531 23.73 75.28 71.68
CA MET A 531 22.73 74.26 71.36
C MET A 531 22.70 73.23 72.49
N THR A 532 21.50 72.95 72.99
CA THR A 532 21.22 71.96 74.03
C THR A 532 20.21 70.95 73.47
N LEU A 533 20.59 69.68 73.46
CA LEU A 533 19.78 68.59 72.92
C LEU A 533 19.23 67.73 74.07
N SER A 534 17.91 67.68 74.19
CA SER A 534 17.18 66.95 75.23
C SER A 534 16.39 65.79 74.62
N LEU A 535 17.05 64.65 74.41
CA LEU A 535 16.47 63.47 73.74
C LEU A 535 15.67 62.51 74.66
N ALA A 536 15.90 62.56 75.98
CA ALA A 536 15.38 61.56 76.92
C ALA A 536 13.97 61.87 77.45
N GLU A 537 13.64 63.13 77.68
CA GLU A 537 12.40 63.54 78.36
C GLU A 537 11.47 64.36 77.47
N SER A 538 11.97 65.41 76.79
CA SER A 538 11.15 66.35 76.03
C SER A 538 11.29 66.28 74.50
N ARG A 539 12.27 65.53 73.98
CA ARG A 539 12.60 65.45 72.53
C ARG A 539 12.68 66.83 71.88
N GLN A 540 13.49 67.71 72.46
CA GLN A 540 13.63 69.09 72.00
C GLN A 540 15.09 69.50 71.83
N ILE A 541 15.31 70.44 70.92
CA ILE A 541 16.57 71.16 70.73
C ILE A 541 16.34 72.61 71.06
N ASP A 542 17.04 73.12 72.07
CA ASP A 542 17.11 74.55 72.33
C ASP A 542 18.40 75.09 71.72
N PHE A 543 18.32 76.14 70.93
CA PHE A 543 19.49 76.75 70.30
C PHE A 543 19.39 78.27 70.29
N SER A 544 20.56 78.90 70.33
CA SER A 544 20.71 80.35 70.29
C SER A 544 21.78 80.74 69.28
N GLY A 545 21.68 81.95 68.77
CA GLY A 545 22.65 82.48 67.84
C GLY A 545 22.44 83.95 67.53
N TYR A 546 23.27 84.45 66.63
CA TYR A 546 23.26 85.83 66.16
C TYR A 546 23.10 85.86 64.65
N VAL A 547 22.33 86.82 64.15
CA VAL A 547 22.19 87.08 62.71
C VAL A 547 22.98 88.33 62.34
N LEU A 548 23.88 88.18 61.36
CA LEU A 548 24.75 89.22 60.84
C LEU A 548 24.09 89.91 59.63
N GLY A 549 24.32 91.22 59.46
CA GLY A 549 23.83 92.01 58.33
C GLY A 549 23.14 93.30 58.74
N SER A 550 22.50 93.99 57.78
CA SER A 550 21.72 95.19 58.06
C SER A 550 20.43 94.86 58.83
N ALA A 551 19.91 95.81 59.63
CA ALA A 551 18.74 95.60 60.48
C ALA A 551 17.52 94.98 59.76
N TYR A 552 17.30 95.34 58.49
CA TYR A 552 16.23 94.77 57.67
C TYR A 552 16.54 93.33 57.20
N ALA A 553 17.80 93.05 56.84
CA ALA A 553 18.22 91.72 56.39
C ALA A 553 18.27 90.70 57.54
N GLN A 554 18.47 91.14 58.78
CA GLN A 554 18.50 90.27 59.96
C GLN A 554 17.15 89.58 60.21
N GLU A 555 16.05 90.33 60.14
CA GLU A 555 14.71 89.77 60.37
C GLU A 555 14.30 88.80 59.26
N SER A 556 14.58 89.14 58.00
CA SER A 556 14.28 88.24 56.87
C SER A 556 15.12 86.96 56.92
N ALA A 557 16.40 87.05 57.30
CA ALA A 557 17.27 85.87 57.41
C ALA A 557 16.86 84.93 58.55
N LEU A 558 16.42 85.47 59.70
CA LEU A 558 15.90 84.64 60.80
C LEU A 558 14.58 83.95 60.40
N ALA A 559 13.67 84.67 59.73
CA ALA A 559 12.41 84.10 59.27
C ALA A 559 12.62 82.99 58.23
N ALA A 560 13.52 83.19 57.26
CA ALA A 560 13.88 82.18 56.26
C ALA A 560 14.47 80.93 56.92
N TYR A 561 15.39 81.09 57.88
CA TYR A 561 15.99 79.97 58.59
C TYR A 561 14.97 79.16 59.40
N VAL A 562 14.00 79.80 60.04
CA VAL A 562 12.91 79.11 60.74
C VAL A 562 12.03 78.32 59.77
N MET A 563 11.77 78.86 58.57
CA MET A 563 11.03 78.14 57.53
C MET A 563 11.81 76.93 57.01
N ASP A 564 13.11 77.08 56.75
CA ASP A 564 13.97 76.00 56.27
C ASP A 564 14.09 74.87 57.29
N LEU A 565 14.24 75.20 58.58
CA LEU A 565 14.19 74.21 59.66
C LEU A 565 12.81 73.54 59.74
N SER A 566 11.71 74.28 59.60
CA SER A 566 10.36 73.70 59.64
C SER A 566 10.04 72.81 58.43
N ALA A 567 10.80 72.92 57.34
CA ALA A 567 10.66 72.10 56.16
C ALA A 567 11.40 70.76 56.24
N SER A 568 12.30 70.57 57.22
CA SER A 568 13.02 69.32 57.40
C SER A 568 12.08 68.23 57.95
N PRO A 569 12.11 67.00 57.40
CA PRO A 569 11.32 65.88 57.91
C PRO A 569 11.78 65.38 59.30
N LEU A 570 12.88 65.93 59.83
CA LEU A 570 13.42 65.59 61.15
C LEU A 570 12.91 66.51 62.27
N PHE A 571 12.17 67.57 61.95
CA PHE A 571 11.75 68.60 62.89
C PHE A 571 10.22 68.80 62.81
N GLU A 572 9.49 68.50 63.89
CA GLU A 572 8.03 68.63 63.94
C GLU A 572 7.58 70.09 64.07
N GLN A 573 8.28 70.87 64.90
CA GLN A 573 7.90 72.26 65.15
C GLN A 573 9.09 73.12 65.57
N VAL A 574 9.27 74.29 64.93
CA VAL A 574 10.28 75.29 65.29
C VAL A 574 9.59 76.53 65.88
N ARG A 575 10.00 76.96 67.07
CA ARG A 575 9.48 78.16 67.75
C ARG A 575 10.62 79.09 68.14
N VAL A 576 10.50 80.38 67.81
CA VAL A 576 11.43 81.41 68.29
C VAL A 576 10.94 81.91 69.65
N ASN A 577 11.76 81.74 70.68
CA ASN A 577 11.43 82.08 72.06
C ASN A 577 11.78 83.53 72.38
N ARG A 578 12.95 83.99 71.94
CA ARG A 578 13.43 85.36 72.19
C ARG A 578 14.15 85.89 70.96
N ARG A 579 14.00 87.19 70.71
CA ARG A 579 14.82 87.94 69.76
C ARG A 579 15.08 89.34 70.29
N GLY A 580 16.29 89.84 70.13
CA GLY A 580 16.71 91.15 70.65
C GLY A 580 17.93 91.69 69.92
N LYS A 581 18.08 93.02 69.97
CA LYS A 581 19.30 93.66 69.44
C LYS A 581 20.44 93.46 70.44
N ALA A 582 21.57 92.98 69.94
CA ALA A 582 22.80 92.84 70.70
C ALA A 582 23.96 93.44 69.92
N GLN A 583 25.09 93.65 70.60
CA GLN A 583 26.33 94.10 69.98
C GLN A 583 27.38 93.00 70.13
N LEU A 584 27.96 92.57 69.01
CA LEU A 584 29.01 91.56 68.98
C LEU A 584 30.16 92.13 68.13
N ASP A 585 31.37 92.19 68.69
CA ASP A 585 32.58 92.76 68.05
C ASP A 585 32.37 94.14 67.40
N GLY A 586 31.55 95.00 68.03
CA GLY A 586 31.27 96.36 67.56
C GLY A 586 30.26 96.46 66.41
N GLN A 587 29.62 95.35 66.01
CA GLN A 587 28.53 95.33 65.03
C GLN A 587 27.16 95.08 65.71
N ASP A 588 26.12 95.75 65.21
CA ASP A 588 24.74 95.49 65.61
C ASP A 588 24.26 94.15 65.02
N VAL A 589 23.92 93.20 65.89
CA VAL A 589 23.46 91.86 65.52
C VAL A 589 22.09 91.57 66.14
N LEU A 590 21.32 90.69 65.49
CA LEU A 590 20.07 90.17 66.06
C LEU A 590 20.36 88.88 66.82
N GLU A 591 20.34 88.92 68.14
CA GLU A 591 20.41 87.73 69.00
C GLU A 591 19.04 87.05 69.02
N PHE A 592 19.02 85.73 68.90
CA PHE A 592 17.79 84.95 69.02
C PHE A 592 18.00 83.67 69.83
N SER A 593 16.92 83.17 70.40
CA SER A 593 16.81 81.81 70.93
C SER A 593 15.55 81.14 70.39
N ALA A 594 15.66 79.86 70.06
CA ALA A 594 14.59 79.07 69.47
C ALA A 594 14.62 77.62 69.98
N THR A 595 13.47 76.98 69.96
CA THR A 595 13.28 75.57 70.32
C THR A 595 12.74 74.80 69.11
N ILE A 596 13.29 73.61 68.88
CA ILE A 596 12.80 72.64 67.88
C ILE A 596 12.25 71.42 68.62
N THR A 597 11.05 70.97 68.30
CA THR A 597 10.52 69.67 68.71
C THR A 597 10.84 68.63 67.63
N LEU A 598 11.32 67.46 68.05
CA LEU A 598 11.81 66.35 67.20
C LEU A 598 10.78 65.26 66.92
#